data_AF-A0A101TX41-F1
#
_entry.id   AF-A0A101TX41-F1
#
_cell.length_a   1.000
_cell.length_b   1.000
_cell.length_c   1.000
_cell.angle_alpha   90.00
_cell.angle_beta   90.00
_cell.angle_gamma   90.00
#
_symmetry.space_group_name_H-M   'P 1'
#
loop_
_entity.id
_entity.type
_entity.pdbx_description
1 polymer ?
#
loop_
_entity_poly.entity_id
_entity_poly.type
_entity_poly.pdbx_seq_one_letter_code
_entity_poly.pdbx_strand_id
1 'polypeptide(L)'
;MTNLLAQFEPFPEPPALILEYIAERSAEESVVDGPAPWDLGALPAELIAPMPTWLDSVCRWLNWTYAWQPQDVIPPCWTQHEGLGYEIAALALARTDAYADAGSTVIWHEQYDRFLTRMNKALGKAGDECRVGRHEDRPARFQLAAWPSQADGGREEAEPAGRAEEMAK
;
A
#
# COMPACT_ATOMS: atom_id res chain seq x y z
N MET A 1 2.60 10.98 -42.76
CA MET A 1 2.04 9.83 -42.02
C MET A 1 1.94 10.25 -40.57
N THR A 2 0.75 10.27 -39.98
CA THR A 2 0.58 10.62 -38.56
C THR A 2 1.11 9.47 -37.72
N ASN A 3 1.97 9.75 -36.74
CA ASN A 3 2.45 8.73 -35.81
C ASN A 3 1.29 8.33 -34.88
N LEU A 4 0.71 7.15 -35.11
CA LEU A 4 -0.42 6.64 -34.32
C LEU A 4 -0.06 6.39 -32.84
N LEU A 5 1.22 6.25 -32.52
CA LEU A 5 1.69 6.00 -31.15
C LEU A 5 1.88 7.29 -30.36
N ALA A 6 1.80 8.46 -31.00
CA ALA A 6 1.94 9.76 -30.33
C ALA A 6 0.79 10.07 -29.36
N GLN A 7 -0.30 9.30 -29.41
CA GLN A 7 -1.43 9.42 -28.48
C GLN A 7 -1.19 8.71 -27.13
N PHE A 8 -0.11 7.97 -26.98
CA PHE A 8 0.18 7.25 -25.73
C PHE A 8 0.77 8.19 -24.70
N GLU A 9 0.04 8.41 -23.61
CA GLU A 9 0.50 9.21 -22.49
C GLU A 9 1.66 8.50 -21.75
N PRO A 10 2.74 9.23 -21.40
CA PRO A 10 3.82 8.68 -20.62
C PRO A 10 3.36 8.35 -19.19
N PHE A 11 4.09 7.47 -18.53
CA PHE A 11 3.86 7.16 -17.12
C PHE A 11 4.13 8.42 -16.26
N PRO A 12 3.30 8.72 -15.24
CA PRO A 12 3.48 9.90 -14.40
C PRO A 12 4.84 9.90 -13.67
N GLU A 13 5.59 10.99 -13.84
CA GLU A 13 6.90 11.17 -13.20
C GLU A 13 6.75 11.35 -11.67
N PRO A 14 7.59 10.70 -10.85
CA PRO A 14 7.57 10.90 -9.39
C PRO A 14 7.86 12.36 -9.01
N PRO A 15 7.41 12.83 -7.83
CA PRO A 15 7.75 14.14 -7.33
C PRO A 15 9.27 14.32 -7.24
N ALA A 16 9.78 15.51 -7.59
CA ALA A 16 11.22 15.81 -7.57
C ALA A 16 11.87 15.46 -6.22
N LEU A 17 11.20 15.77 -5.11
CA LEU A 17 11.68 15.45 -3.76
C LEU A 17 11.87 13.93 -3.53
N ILE A 18 11.02 13.10 -4.14
CA ILE A 18 11.13 11.64 -4.06
C ILE A 18 12.28 11.14 -4.94
N LEU A 19 12.45 11.73 -6.13
CA LEU A 19 13.59 11.43 -7.00
C LEU A 19 14.92 11.78 -6.34
N GLU A 20 15.00 12.95 -5.71
CA GLU A 20 16.15 13.40 -4.92
C GLU A 20 16.44 12.43 -3.78
N TYR A 21 15.42 12.06 -2.99
CA TYR A 21 15.56 11.10 -1.90
C TYR A 21 16.07 9.73 -2.39
N ILE A 22 15.57 9.22 -3.51
CA ILE A 22 16.03 7.95 -4.11
C ILE A 22 17.47 8.06 -4.57
N ALA A 23 17.83 9.17 -5.23
CA ALA A 23 19.18 9.40 -5.72
C ALA A 23 20.19 9.48 -4.57
N GLU A 24 19.88 10.23 -3.51
CA GLU A 24 20.72 10.35 -2.32
C GLU A 24 20.92 9.00 -1.62
N ARG A 25 19.88 8.17 -1.52
CA ARG A 25 19.98 6.80 -0.97
C ARG A 25 20.81 5.84 -1.80
N SER A 26 20.86 6.05 -3.11
CA SER A 26 21.53 5.14 -4.06
C SER A 26 22.97 5.56 -4.35
N ALA A 27 23.42 6.71 -3.84
CA ALA A 27 24.78 7.19 -4.02
C ALA A 27 25.81 6.28 -3.30
N GLU A 28 26.97 6.05 -3.93
CA GLU A 28 28.02 5.17 -3.38
C GLU A 28 28.53 5.62 -2.00
N GLU A 29 28.49 6.92 -1.72
CA GLU A 29 28.87 7.52 -0.43
C GLU A 29 27.64 7.89 0.43
N SER A 30 26.48 7.29 0.16
CA SER A 30 25.24 7.63 0.87
C SER A 30 25.36 7.39 2.38
N VAL A 31 25.02 8.42 3.15
CA VAL A 31 24.81 8.35 4.61
C VAL A 31 23.32 8.38 4.98
N VAL A 32 22.43 8.34 3.99
CA VAL A 32 20.98 8.45 4.22
C VAL A 32 20.45 7.14 4.80
N ASP A 33 20.38 7.07 6.12
CA ASP A 33 19.65 6.02 6.82
C ASP A 33 18.17 6.43 6.93
N GLY A 34 17.28 5.63 6.36
CA GLY A 34 15.89 6.04 6.16
C GLY A 34 15.03 4.92 5.59
N PRO A 35 13.69 5.05 5.66
CA PRO A 35 12.77 4.04 5.16
C PRO A 35 12.85 3.92 3.64
N ALA A 36 12.40 2.78 3.12
CA ALA A 36 12.25 2.62 1.69
C ALA A 36 11.24 3.65 1.13
N PRO A 37 11.44 4.17 -0.10
CA PRO A 37 10.58 5.21 -0.68
C PRO A 37 9.14 4.73 -0.97
N TRP A 38 8.88 3.43 -0.93
CA TRP A 38 7.53 2.85 -1.01
C TRP A 38 6.89 2.55 0.35
N ASP A 39 7.62 2.74 1.47
CA ASP A 39 7.08 2.53 2.82
C ASP A 39 6.36 3.79 3.31
N LEU A 40 5.13 3.97 2.84
CA LEU A 40 4.33 5.18 3.06
C LEU A 40 4.14 5.55 4.55
N GLY A 41 4.06 4.56 5.43
CA GLY A 41 3.84 4.78 6.86
C GLY A 41 5.10 5.16 7.64
N ALA A 42 6.28 4.87 7.08
CA ALA A 42 7.55 5.18 7.70
C ALA A 42 8.19 6.47 7.17
N LEU A 43 7.79 6.92 5.98
CA LEU A 43 8.33 8.12 5.35
C LEU A 43 8.03 9.39 6.17
N PRO A 44 8.99 10.32 6.26
CA PRO A 44 8.78 11.67 6.78
C PRO A 44 7.62 12.40 6.10
N ALA A 45 6.94 13.28 6.86
CA ALA A 45 5.75 14.01 6.39
C ALA A 45 6.01 14.84 5.12
N GLU A 46 7.22 15.39 4.96
CA GLU A 46 7.64 16.13 3.77
C GLU A 46 7.69 15.27 2.50
N LEU A 47 8.16 14.01 2.63
CA LEU A 47 8.19 13.04 1.54
C LEU A 47 6.79 12.48 1.25
N ILE A 48 5.93 12.35 2.28
CA ILE A 48 4.55 11.88 2.11
C ILE A 48 3.61 12.91 1.50
N ALA A 49 3.79 14.20 1.80
CA ALA A 49 2.89 15.25 1.34
C ALA A 49 2.59 15.22 -0.18
N PRO A 50 3.56 15.04 -1.11
CA PRO A 50 3.26 14.99 -2.54
C PRO A 50 2.73 13.64 -3.04
N MET A 51 2.85 12.56 -2.26
CA MET A 51 2.57 11.19 -2.71
C MET A 51 1.11 10.97 -3.14
N PRO A 52 0.07 11.43 -2.41
CA PRO A 52 -1.32 11.20 -2.82
C PRO A 52 -1.63 11.70 -4.23
N THR A 53 -1.19 12.91 -4.58
CA THR A 53 -1.44 13.51 -5.90
C THR A 53 -0.72 12.75 -7.01
N TRP A 54 0.53 12.33 -6.76
CA TRP A 54 1.29 11.56 -7.74
C TRP A 54 0.71 10.16 -7.92
N LEU A 55 0.44 9.43 -6.84
CA LEU A 55 -0.12 8.08 -6.89
C LEU A 55 -1.52 8.06 -7.51
N ASP A 56 -2.34 9.09 -7.28
CA ASP A 56 -3.62 9.27 -7.96
C ASP A 56 -3.45 9.43 -9.48
N SER A 57 -2.41 10.16 -9.92
CA SER A 57 -2.05 10.24 -11.34
C SER A 57 -1.61 8.89 -11.90
N VAL A 58 -0.83 8.11 -11.13
CA VAL A 58 -0.43 6.74 -11.48
C VAL A 58 -1.66 5.83 -11.63
N CYS A 59 -2.61 5.88 -10.69
CA CYS A 59 -3.84 5.10 -10.77
C CYS A 59 -4.64 5.43 -12.02
N ARG A 60 -4.78 6.72 -12.37
CA ARG A 60 -5.46 7.14 -13.60
C ARG A 60 -4.76 6.62 -14.85
N TRP A 61 -3.43 6.69 -14.89
CA TRP A 61 -2.66 6.16 -16.01
C TRP A 61 -2.85 4.64 -16.14
N LEU A 62 -2.70 3.88 -15.04
CA LEU A 62 -2.89 2.42 -15.05
C LEU A 62 -4.30 2.03 -15.50
N ASN A 63 -5.32 2.70 -14.97
CA ASN A 63 -6.71 2.46 -15.36
C ASN A 63 -6.93 2.76 -16.85
N TRP A 64 -6.43 3.90 -17.34
CA TRP A 64 -6.55 4.28 -18.75
C TRP A 64 -5.82 3.30 -19.69
N THR A 65 -4.64 2.84 -19.29
CA THR A 65 -3.78 1.99 -20.12
C THR A 65 -4.23 0.52 -20.12
N TYR A 66 -4.68 0.00 -18.97
CA TYR A 66 -4.85 -1.45 -18.78
C TYR A 66 -6.26 -1.88 -18.34
N ALA A 67 -7.07 -1.02 -17.71
CA ALA A 67 -8.34 -1.46 -17.10
C ALA A 67 -9.49 -1.51 -18.10
N TRP A 68 -9.49 -2.55 -18.95
CA TRP A 68 -10.55 -2.79 -19.93
C TRP A 68 -11.78 -3.49 -19.35
N GLN A 69 -11.69 -4.01 -18.12
CA GLN A 69 -12.80 -4.63 -17.40
C GLN A 69 -13.01 -3.97 -16.04
N PRO A 70 -14.24 -3.96 -15.50
CA PRO A 70 -14.52 -3.34 -14.20
C PRO A 70 -13.58 -3.84 -13.09
N GLN A 71 -13.33 -5.15 -13.00
CA GLN A 71 -12.47 -5.73 -11.96
C GLN A 71 -10.99 -5.29 -12.02
N ASP A 72 -10.55 -4.71 -13.14
CA ASP A 72 -9.18 -4.23 -13.32
C ASP A 72 -9.04 -2.76 -12.91
N VAL A 73 -10.17 -2.07 -12.67
CA VAL A 73 -10.17 -0.66 -12.26
C VAL A 73 -9.69 -0.56 -10.81
N ILE A 74 -8.60 0.20 -10.61
CA ILE A 74 -8.17 0.70 -9.31
C ILE A 74 -9.22 1.73 -8.85
N PRO A 75 -9.87 1.54 -7.69
CA PRO A 75 -10.96 2.39 -7.27
C PRO A 75 -10.48 3.80 -6.87
N PRO A 76 -11.31 4.84 -7.07
CA PRO A 76 -10.98 6.21 -6.65
C PRO A 76 -10.80 6.37 -5.13
N CYS A 77 -11.36 5.45 -4.33
CA CYS A 77 -11.16 5.41 -2.88
C CYS A 77 -9.90 4.64 -2.45
N TRP A 78 -8.91 4.43 -3.32
CA TRP A 78 -7.70 3.64 -3.00
C TRP A 78 -6.97 4.11 -1.74
N THR A 79 -7.01 5.40 -1.41
CA THR A 79 -6.42 5.98 -0.19
C THR A 79 -7.08 5.48 1.11
N GLN A 80 -8.33 5.02 1.03
CA GLN A 80 -9.07 4.46 2.17
C GLN A 80 -8.78 2.96 2.36
N HIS A 81 -8.01 2.35 1.45
CA HIS A 81 -7.53 0.98 1.54
C HIS A 81 -6.02 1.00 1.79
N GLU A 82 -5.60 1.06 3.05
CA GLU A 82 -4.18 1.20 3.44
C GLU A 82 -3.23 0.28 2.65
N GLY A 83 -3.53 -1.03 2.62
CA GLY A 83 -2.71 -2.00 1.88
C GLY A 83 -2.66 -1.75 0.37
N LEU A 84 -3.71 -1.17 -0.22
CA LEU A 84 -3.72 -0.81 -1.63
C LEU A 84 -2.81 0.39 -1.91
N GLY A 85 -2.76 1.38 -1.01
CA GLY A 85 -1.83 2.52 -1.11
C GLY A 85 -0.36 2.07 -1.17
N TYR A 86 0.03 1.13 -0.29
CA TYR A 86 1.38 0.55 -0.30
C TYR A 86 1.69 -0.21 -1.59
N GLU A 87 0.75 -1.03 -2.06
CA GLU A 87 0.90 -1.80 -3.30
C GLU A 87 1.07 -0.88 -4.52
N ILE A 88 0.27 0.19 -4.61
CA ILE A 88 0.37 1.18 -5.70
C ILE A 88 1.72 1.89 -5.65
N ALA A 89 2.17 2.34 -4.46
CA ALA A 89 3.47 3.02 -4.31
C ALA A 89 4.64 2.12 -4.72
N ALA A 90 4.66 0.87 -4.26
CA ALA A 90 5.69 -0.11 -4.63
C ALA A 90 5.70 -0.37 -6.13
N LEU A 91 4.54 -0.58 -6.75
CA LEU A 91 4.44 -0.85 -8.18
C LEU A 91 4.85 0.36 -9.04
N ALA A 92 4.49 1.57 -8.61
CA ALA A 92 4.84 2.81 -9.29
C ALA A 92 6.36 3.04 -9.29
N LEU A 93 7.01 2.90 -8.14
CA LEU A 93 8.45 3.06 -7.99
C LEU A 93 9.24 1.96 -8.70
N ALA A 94 8.81 0.71 -8.59
CA ALA A 94 9.45 -0.41 -9.28
C ALA A 94 9.41 -0.28 -10.82
N ARG A 95 8.46 0.50 -11.36
CA ARG A 95 8.41 0.77 -12.80
C ARG A 95 9.63 1.57 -13.27
N THR A 96 10.09 2.52 -12.47
CA THR A 96 11.25 3.36 -12.80
C THR A 96 12.48 2.48 -13.01
N ASP A 97 12.76 1.57 -12.08
CA ASP A 97 13.88 0.64 -12.16
C ASP A 97 13.72 -0.34 -13.33
N ALA A 98 12.50 -0.89 -13.51
CA ALA A 98 12.21 -1.86 -14.55
C ALA A 98 12.30 -1.31 -15.99
N TYR A 99 12.22 0.00 -16.17
CA TYR A 99 12.38 0.67 -17.46
C TYR A 99 13.80 1.25 -17.66
N ALA A 100 14.64 1.22 -16.61
CA ALA A 100 16.06 1.55 -16.71
C ALA A 100 16.93 0.33 -17.11
N ASP A 101 16.48 -0.89 -16.77
CA ASP A 101 17.20 -2.14 -17.06
C ASP A 101 16.46 -3.04 -18.09
N ALA A 102 17.20 -3.50 -19.10
CA ALA A 102 16.65 -4.29 -20.20
C ALA A 102 16.29 -5.72 -19.74
N GLY A 103 14.99 -6.05 -19.73
CA GLY A 103 14.47 -7.37 -19.35
C GLY A 103 13.57 -7.33 -18.11
N SER A 104 13.76 -6.32 -17.25
CA SER A 104 12.96 -6.11 -16.04
C SER A 104 11.55 -5.58 -16.34
N THR A 105 11.33 -5.00 -17.52
CA THR A 105 10.02 -4.49 -17.96
C THR A 105 8.94 -5.57 -18.07
N VAL A 106 9.26 -6.78 -18.57
CA VAL A 106 8.27 -7.87 -18.65
C VAL A 106 7.85 -8.32 -17.25
N ILE A 107 8.82 -8.44 -16.34
CA ILE A 107 8.59 -8.80 -14.94
C ILE A 107 7.68 -7.77 -14.26
N TRP A 108 7.84 -6.48 -14.55
CA TRP A 108 6.95 -5.44 -14.03
C TRP A 108 5.49 -5.66 -14.46
N HIS A 109 5.25 -6.02 -15.72
CA HIS A 109 3.91 -6.34 -16.21
C HIS A 109 3.33 -7.60 -15.54
N GLU A 110 4.15 -8.61 -15.27
CA GLU A 110 3.72 -9.78 -14.48
C GLU A 110 3.35 -9.39 -13.03
N GLN A 111 4.10 -8.47 -12.42
CA GLN A 111 3.76 -7.97 -11.09
C GLN A 111 2.48 -7.12 -11.10
N TYR A 112 2.20 -6.37 -12.18
CA TYR A 112 0.94 -5.65 -12.35
C TYR A 112 -0.26 -6.61 -12.38
N ASP A 113 -0.18 -7.72 -13.11
CA ASP A 113 -1.24 -8.75 -13.10
C ASP A 113 -1.48 -9.33 -11.70
N ARG A 114 -0.39 -9.66 -10.98
CA ARG A 114 -0.48 -10.15 -9.60
C ARG A 114 -1.04 -9.09 -8.65
N PHE A 115 -0.71 -7.82 -8.88
CA PHE A 115 -1.30 -6.69 -8.15
C PHE A 115 -2.81 -6.66 -8.31
N LEU A 116 -3.34 -6.80 -9.52
CA LEU A 116 -4.80 -6.85 -9.75
C LEU A 116 -5.47 -7.98 -8.97
N THR A 117 -4.82 -9.15 -8.91
CA THR A 117 -5.30 -10.27 -8.09
C THR A 117 -5.36 -9.91 -6.60
N ARG A 118 -4.29 -9.30 -6.06
CA ARG A 118 -4.24 -8.89 -4.64
C ARG A 118 -5.21 -7.75 -4.33
N MET A 119 -5.34 -6.77 -5.23
CA MET A 119 -6.31 -5.68 -5.14
C MET A 119 -7.73 -6.25 -5.06
N ASN A 120 -8.11 -7.14 -5.98
CA ASN A 120 -9.43 -7.77 -5.97
C ASN A 120 -9.69 -8.54 -4.68
N LYS A 121 -8.68 -9.24 -4.14
CA LYS A 121 -8.78 -9.89 -2.83
C LYS A 121 -8.97 -8.89 -1.69
N ALA A 122 -8.26 -7.76 -1.72
CA ALA A 122 -8.33 -6.73 -0.68
C ALA A 122 -9.69 -6.00 -0.68
N LEU A 123 -10.24 -5.72 -1.86
CA LEU A 123 -11.56 -5.09 -2.00
C LEU A 123 -12.72 -6.05 -1.65
N GLY A 124 -12.53 -7.35 -1.91
CA GLY A 124 -13.52 -8.37 -1.61
C GLY A 124 -14.87 -8.11 -2.29
N LYS A 125 -15.97 -8.39 -1.58
CA LYS A 125 -17.33 -8.24 -2.13
C LYS A 125 -17.75 -6.79 -2.39
N ALA A 126 -17.07 -5.83 -1.77
CA ALA A 126 -17.37 -4.40 -1.92
C ALA A 126 -16.64 -3.75 -3.12
N GLY A 127 -15.88 -4.53 -3.90
CA GLY A 127 -15.04 -3.98 -4.97
C GLY A 127 -15.80 -3.21 -6.04
N ASP A 128 -16.99 -3.66 -6.42
CA ASP A 128 -17.80 -2.99 -7.44
C ASP A 128 -18.29 -1.62 -6.96
N GLU A 129 -18.67 -1.51 -5.69
CA GLU A 129 -19.07 -0.26 -5.05
C GLU A 129 -17.88 0.71 -4.92
N CYS A 130 -16.72 0.21 -4.53
CA CYS A 130 -15.49 1.00 -4.44
C CYS A 130 -15.11 1.63 -5.79
N ARG A 131 -15.26 0.90 -6.90
CA ARG A 131 -14.90 1.34 -8.26
C ARG A 131 -15.75 2.48 -8.79
N VAL A 132 -16.98 2.60 -8.30
CA VAL A 132 -17.87 3.72 -8.62
C VAL A 132 -17.85 4.82 -7.54
N GLY A 133 -16.89 4.75 -6.61
CA GLY A 133 -16.68 5.76 -5.57
C GLY A 133 -17.61 5.65 -4.36
N ARG A 134 -18.32 4.54 -4.21
CA ARG A 134 -19.18 4.28 -3.04
C ARG A 134 -18.41 3.40 -2.04
N HIS A 135 -17.53 4.03 -1.26
CA HIS A 135 -16.76 3.34 -0.22
C HIS A 135 -17.57 3.21 1.08
N GLU A 136 -17.53 2.02 1.69
CA GLU A 136 -18.05 1.78 3.04
C GLU A 136 -16.87 1.61 4.01
N ASP A 137 -17.01 2.15 5.22
CA ASP A 137 -16.01 2.01 6.26
C ASP A 137 -15.73 0.54 6.58
N ARG A 138 -14.47 0.24 6.91
CA ARG A 138 -14.05 -1.09 7.37
C ARG A 138 -14.92 -1.50 8.57
N PRO A 139 -15.63 -2.64 8.51
CA PRO A 139 -16.51 -3.09 9.59
C PRO A 139 -15.78 -3.14 10.94
N ALA A 140 -16.42 -2.62 12.00
CA ALA A 140 -15.82 -2.49 13.33
C ALA A 140 -15.19 -3.79 13.86
N ARG A 141 -15.78 -4.97 13.57
CA ARG A 141 -15.23 -6.28 13.94
C ARG A 141 -13.82 -6.57 13.39
N PHE A 142 -13.44 -5.90 12.31
CA PHE A 142 -12.12 -6.02 11.68
C PHE A 142 -11.16 -4.90 12.09
N GLN A 143 -11.60 -3.92 12.86
CA GLN A 143 -10.76 -2.84 13.39
C GLN A 143 -10.07 -3.36 14.66
N LEU A 144 -8.74 -3.45 14.62
CA LEU A 144 -7.94 -4.00 15.72
C LEU A 144 -8.03 -3.15 16.99
N ALA A 145 -8.38 -1.87 16.89
CA ALA A 145 -8.66 -1.03 18.06
C ALA A 145 -9.83 -1.55 18.91
N ALA A 146 -10.73 -2.37 18.33
CA ALA A 146 -11.81 -3.03 19.06
C ALA A 146 -11.37 -4.39 19.65
N TRP A 147 -10.15 -4.86 19.39
CA TRP A 147 -9.63 -6.12 19.90
C TRP A 147 -8.93 -5.87 21.24
N PRO A 148 -9.13 -6.72 22.26
CA PRO A 148 -8.44 -6.57 23.53
C PRO A 148 -6.93 -6.71 23.31
N SER A 149 -6.16 -5.80 23.90
CA SER A 149 -4.71 -5.89 23.83
C SER A 149 -4.24 -7.09 24.66
N GLN A 150 -3.23 -7.82 24.18
CA GLN A 150 -2.66 -8.94 24.95
C GLN A 150 -2.04 -8.49 26.28
N ALA A 151 -1.74 -7.18 26.44
CA ALA A 151 -1.26 -6.60 27.69
C ALA A 151 -2.36 -6.53 28.77
N ASP A 152 -3.63 -6.49 28.37
CA ASP A 152 -4.77 -6.36 29.29
C ASP A 152 -5.25 -7.71 29.86
N GLY A 153 -4.85 -8.84 29.25
CA GLY A 153 -5.29 -10.20 29.64
C GLY A 153 -4.39 -10.92 30.66
N GLY A 154 -3.37 -10.27 31.19
CA GLY A 154 -2.33 -10.89 32.05
C GLY A 154 -2.40 -10.56 33.55
N ARG A 155 -3.45 -9.87 34.02
CA ARG A 155 -3.61 -9.49 35.44
C ARG A 155 -4.97 -9.90 36.00
N GLU A 156 -5.37 -11.15 35.82
CA GLU A 156 -6.45 -11.74 36.62
C GLU A 156 -5.85 -12.74 37.63
N GLU A 157 -5.72 -12.24 38.86
CA GLU A 157 -5.85 -12.91 40.16
C GLU A 157 -5.09 -14.23 40.40
N ALA A 158 -3.88 -14.09 40.96
CA ALA A 158 -3.34 -15.12 41.86
C ALA A 158 -3.99 -14.95 43.25
N GLU A 159 -5.07 -15.70 43.48
CA GLU A 159 -5.68 -15.86 44.81
C GLU A 159 -4.69 -16.57 45.76
N PRO A 160 -4.43 -16.07 46.99
CA PRO A 160 -3.52 -16.74 47.90
C PRO A 160 -4.24 -17.94 48.56
N ALA A 161 -3.86 -19.14 48.16
CA ALA A 161 -4.26 -20.36 48.85
C ALA A 161 -3.61 -20.44 50.25
N GLY A 162 -4.44 -20.49 51.28
CA GLY A 162 -4.07 -21.17 52.53
C GLY A 162 -4.42 -20.43 53.81
N ARG A 163 -5.61 -20.69 54.36
CA ARG A 163 -5.80 -20.66 55.82
C ARG A 163 -6.65 -21.84 56.29
N ALA A 164 -5.92 -22.78 56.90
CA ALA A 164 -6.30 -23.69 57.99
C ALA A 164 -7.69 -24.34 57.96
N GLU A 165 -7.71 -25.66 57.76
CA GLU A 165 -8.66 -26.52 58.45
C GLU A 165 -7.95 -27.44 59.44
N GLU A 166 -8.50 -27.38 60.64
CA GLU A 166 -8.20 -28.04 61.89
C GLU A 166 -8.78 -29.47 61.86
N MET A 167 -8.01 -30.50 62.19
CA MET A 167 -8.58 -31.76 62.67
C MET A 167 -7.74 -32.32 63.82
N ALA A 168 -8.42 -32.42 64.96
CA ALA A 168 -7.98 -32.90 66.25
C ALA A 168 -7.54 -34.37 66.26
N LYS A 169 -6.44 -34.66 66.96
CA LYS A 169 -6.36 -35.61 68.08
C LYS A 169 -5.00 -35.58 68.77
#